data_AF-A0A8D8K228-F1
#
_entry.id   AF-A0A8D8K228-F1
#
_cell.length_a   1.000
_cell.length_b   1.000
_cell.length_c   1.000
_cell.angle_alpha   90.00
_cell.angle_beta   90.00
_cell.angle_gamma   90.00
#
_symmetry.space_group_name_H-M   'P 1'
#
loop_
_entity.id
_entity.type
_entity.pdbx_description
1 polymer ?
#
loop_
_entity_poly.entity_id
_entity_poly.type
_entity_poly.pdbx_seq_one_letter_code
_entity_poly.pdbx_strand_id
1 'polypeptide(L)'
;MGPAENIVEDEPSLPDLPKEIIEANDLLDLISHIIQSDMPPTAPEKPYVVITEQPQSKALRFRYECEGRSAGSIPGVHSTPEQKTFPSIEVRGYKGRAVVVVSCVTKDPPYRPHPHNLVGKEGCKKGVCTVEINSASMSYTFSNLGIQCVKKKDIEEALRLRE
;
A
#
# COMPACT_ATOMS: atom_id res chain seq x y z
N MET A 1 40.57 43.31 -79.39
CA MET A 1 39.74 43.39 -78.17
C MET A 1 38.67 42.32 -78.34
N GLY A 2 38.85 41.18 -77.67
CA GLY A 2 38.15 39.93 -77.97
C GLY A 2 36.71 39.85 -77.44
N PRO A 3 35.94 38.87 -77.91
CA PRO A 3 34.60 38.57 -77.40
C PRO A 3 34.66 37.73 -76.11
N ALA A 4 33.65 37.87 -75.26
CA ALA A 4 33.45 37.04 -74.08
C ALA A 4 32.67 35.78 -74.48
N GLU A 5 33.23 34.61 -74.22
CA GLU A 5 32.55 33.32 -74.30
C GLU A 5 31.95 32.98 -72.92
N ASN A 6 30.63 32.78 -72.88
CA ASN A 6 29.93 32.27 -71.71
C ASN A 6 29.99 30.73 -71.71
N ILE A 7 30.63 30.18 -70.68
CA ILE A 7 30.62 28.75 -70.38
C ILE A 7 29.37 28.49 -69.53
N VAL A 8 28.45 27.68 -70.04
CA VAL A 8 27.31 27.16 -69.29
C VAL A 8 27.82 25.93 -68.53
N GLU A 9 27.91 26.02 -67.21
CA GLU A 9 28.21 24.86 -66.36
C GLU A 9 26.93 24.03 -66.17
N ASP A 10 26.98 22.76 -66.54
CA ASP A 10 25.93 21.76 -66.30
C ASP A 10 25.73 21.57 -64.78
N GLU A 11 24.51 21.78 -64.30
CA GLU A 11 24.11 21.54 -62.91
C GLU A 11 23.93 20.01 -62.69
N PRO A 12 24.65 19.36 -61.76
CA PRO A 12 24.48 17.93 -61.53
C PRO A 12 23.22 17.68 -60.69
N SER A 13 22.32 16.84 -61.21
CA SER A 13 21.13 16.40 -60.48
C SER A 13 21.49 15.58 -59.23
N LEU A 14 20.95 16.00 -58.08
CA LEU A 14 21.06 15.27 -56.82
C LEU A 14 20.27 13.94 -56.90
N PRO A 15 20.76 12.83 -56.33
CA PRO A 15 19.98 11.60 -56.24
C PRO A 15 18.84 11.72 -55.22
N ASP A 16 17.64 11.32 -55.62
CA ASP A 16 16.45 11.26 -54.75
C ASP A 16 16.69 10.34 -53.55
N LEU A 17 16.50 10.87 -52.33
CA LEU A 17 16.50 10.08 -51.09
C LEU A 17 15.24 9.22 -51.00
N PRO A 18 15.31 7.99 -50.46
CA PRO A 18 14.16 7.10 -50.34
C PRO A 18 13.08 7.70 -49.42
N LYS A 19 11.84 7.76 -49.90
CA LYS A 19 10.66 8.27 -49.20
C LYS A 19 10.01 7.22 -48.30
N GLU A 20 10.75 6.65 -47.36
CA GLU A 20 10.16 5.83 -46.30
C GLU A 20 10.57 6.40 -44.94
N ILE A 21 9.90 7.49 -44.58
CA ILE A 21 9.84 7.96 -43.20
C ILE A 21 8.77 7.09 -42.53
N ILE A 22 9.19 6.19 -41.65
CA ILE A 22 8.29 5.47 -40.74
C ILE A 22 7.52 6.53 -39.96
N GLU A 23 6.20 6.63 -40.12
CA GLU A 23 5.42 7.65 -39.43
C GLU A 23 5.47 7.38 -37.92
N ALA A 24 5.47 8.44 -37.10
CA ALA A 24 5.54 8.31 -35.64
C ALA A 24 4.44 7.41 -35.06
N ASN A 25 3.33 7.27 -35.79
CA ASN A 25 2.22 6.39 -35.46
C ASN A 25 2.59 4.90 -35.56
N ASP A 26 3.38 4.49 -36.55
CA ASP A 26 3.84 3.09 -36.67
C ASP A 26 4.80 2.71 -35.54
N LEU A 27 5.58 3.67 -35.05
CA LEU A 27 6.47 3.49 -33.90
C LEU A 27 5.66 3.36 -32.59
N LEU A 28 4.60 4.14 -32.43
CA LEU A 28 3.68 4.07 -31.30
C LEU A 28 2.92 2.74 -31.28
N ASP A 29 2.47 2.25 -32.43
CA ASP A 29 1.79 0.96 -32.54
C ASP A 29 2.74 -0.20 -32.24
N LEU A 30 3.99 -0.15 -32.68
CA LEU A 30 5.01 -1.14 -32.34
C LEU A 30 5.34 -1.12 -30.83
N ILE A 31 5.47 0.07 -30.22
CA ILE A 31 5.66 0.21 -28.77
C ILE A 31 4.45 -0.36 -28.01
N SER A 32 3.23 -0.11 -28.48
CA SER A 32 2.01 -0.65 -27.87
C SER A 32 1.95 -2.18 -27.95
N HIS A 33 2.39 -2.77 -29.07
CA HIS A 33 2.44 -4.21 -29.27
C HIS A 33 3.52 -4.89 -28.41
N ILE A 34 4.67 -4.25 -28.24
CA ILE A 34 5.75 -4.72 -27.36
C ILE A 34 5.31 -4.67 -25.89
N ILE A 35 4.63 -3.60 -25.46
CA ILE A 35 4.08 -3.50 -24.10
C ILE A 35 2.97 -4.54 -23.86
N GLN A 36 2.24 -4.96 -24.90
CA GLN A 36 1.17 -5.97 -24.81
C GLN A 36 1.68 -7.42 -24.81
N SER A 37 2.92 -7.70 -25.22
CA SER A 37 3.36 -9.07 -25.55
C SER A 37 4.31 -9.76 -24.57
N ASP A 38 4.68 -9.19 -23.43
CA ASP A 38 5.62 -9.89 -22.53
C ASP A 38 5.39 -9.65 -21.02
N MET A 39 4.18 -9.93 -20.55
CA MET A 39 4.02 -10.47 -19.20
C MET A 39 3.31 -11.81 -19.31
N PRO A 40 3.93 -12.94 -18.93
CA PRO A 40 3.17 -14.16 -18.73
C PRO A 40 2.05 -13.83 -17.73
N PRO A 41 0.83 -14.39 -17.88
CA PRO A 41 -0.16 -14.32 -16.82
C PRO A 41 0.47 -15.04 -15.62
N THR A 42 1.10 -14.27 -14.73
CA THR A 42 1.55 -14.74 -13.43
C THR A 42 0.32 -15.39 -12.82
N ALA A 43 0.41 -16.69 -12.53
CA ALA A 43 -0.68 -17.42 -11.89
C ALA A 43 -1.26 -16.52 -10.79
N PRO A 44 -2.59 -16.35 -10.68
CA PRO A 44 -3.18 -15.34 -9.82
C PRO A 44 -2.57 -15.47 -8.43
N GLU A 45 -1.72 -14.51 -8.07
CA GLU A 45 -0.98 -14.55 -6.81
C GLU A 45 -2.00 -14.67 -5.69
N LYS A 46 -1.78 -15.61 -4.77
CA LYS A 46 -2.70 -15.80 -3.65
C LYS A 46 -2.85 -14.46 -2.92
N PRO A 47 -4.09 -14.01 -2.63
CA PRO A 47 -4.31 -12.75 -1.92
C PRO A 47 -3.48 -12.68 -0.64
N TYR A 48 -2.83 -11.55 -0.41
CA TYR A 48 -2.00 -11.33 0.77
C TYR A 48 -2.18 -9.92 1.32
N VAL A 49 -1.83 -9.76 2.60
CA VAL A 49 -1.92 -8.48 3.30
C VAL A 49 -0.52 -7.88 3.41
N VAL A 50 -0.41 -6.60 3.07
CA VAL A 50 0.80 -5.79 3.29
C VAL A 50 0.50 -4.78 4.37
N ILE A 51 1.40 -4.64 5.33
CA ILE A 51 1.38 -3.52 6.27
C ILE A 51 2.07 -2.33 5.58
N THR A 52 1.27 -1.36 5.14
CA THR A 52 1.77 -0.17 4.45
C THR A 52 2.33 0.87 5.42
N GLU A 53 1.82 0.88 6.65
CA GLU A 53 2.39 1.66 7.74
C GLU A 53 2.39 0.88 9.05
N GLN A 54 3.57 0.74 9.65
CA GLN A 54 3.76 0.05 10.91
C GLN A 54 3.34 0.90 12.11
N PRO A 55 2.89 0.31 13.22
CA PRO A 55 2.71 1.02 14.47
C PRO A 55 4.04 1.51 15.03
N GLN A 56 4.08 2.75 15.50
CA GLN A 56 5.27 3.33 16.12
C GLN A 56 5.60 2.63 17.44
N SER A 57 6.84 2.18 17.57
CA SER A 57 7.32 1.59 18.81
C SER A 57 7.36 2.64 19.92
N LYS A 58 6.87 2.29 21.12
CA LYS A 58 6.98 3.09 22.35
C LYS A 58 6.34 4.48 22.34
N ALA A 59 5.53 4.81 21.33
CA ALA A 59 4.88 6.12 21.25
C ALA A 59 3.63 6.24 22.14
N LEU A 60 2.97 5.12 22.46
CA LEU A 60 1.73 5.11 23.22
C LEU A 60 1.91 4.43 24.58
N ARG A 61 1.47 5.12 25.64
CA ARG A 61 1.26 4.51 26.95
C ARG A 61 -0.07 3.76 26.96
N PHE A 62 -0.02 2.47 27.25
CA PHE A 62 -1.23 1.67 27.46
C PHE A 62 -1.95 2.09 28.74
N ARG A 63 -3.28 1.94 28.74
CA ARG A 63 -4.14 2.46 29.81
C ARG A 63 -4.91 1.35 30.50
N TYR A 64 -5.18 1.48 31.79
CA TYR A 64 -6.16 0.64 32.47
C TYR A 64 -7.57 1.18 32.28
N GLU A 65 -8.55 0.28 32.27
CA GLU A 65 -9.96 0.65 32.08
C GLU A 65 -10.45 1.60 33.18
N CYS A 66 -9.99 1.39 34.41
CA CYS A 66 -10.34 2.23 35.56
C CYS A 66 -9.73 3.64 35.54
N GLU A 67 -8.89 4.00 34.57
CA GLU A 67 -8.39 5.38 34.42
C GLU A 67 -9.48 6.34 33.91
N GLY A 68 -10.59 5.85 33.35
CA GLY A 68 -11.71 6.67 32.89
C GLY A 68 -11.39 7.59 31.71
N ARG A 69 -10.30 7.31 30.98
CA ARG A 69 -9.86 8.04 29.77
C ARG A 69 -9.81 7.08 28.59
N SER A 70 -9.88 7.62 27.38
CA SER A 70 -9.63 6.81 26.18
C SER A 70 -8.20 6.25 26.21
N ALA A 71 -8.01 5.08 25.59
CA ALA A 71 -6.70 4.44 25.49
C ALA A 71 -5.71 5.19 24.57
N GLY A 72 -6.15 6.27 23.92
CA GLY A 72 -5.42 6.97 22.86
C GLY A 72 -5.42 6.19 21.55
N SER A 73 -4.74 6.75 20.55
CA SER A 73 -4.51 6.12 19.25
C SER A 73 -3.05 5.71 19.11
N ILE A 74 -2.81 4.51 18.60
CA ILE A 74 -1.48 4.02 18.23
C ILE A 74 -1.05 4.81 16.99
N PRO A 75 0.01 5.63 17.06
CA PRO A 75 0.50 6.35 15.90
C PRO A 75 1.28 5.41 14.97
N GLY A 76 1.37 5.78 13.70
CA GLY A 76 2.23 5.14 12.72
C GLY A 76 3.70 5.54 12.89
N VAL A 77 4.62 4.72 12.41
CA VAL A 77 6.07 4.97 12.49
C VAL A 77 6.50 6.30 11.86
N HIS A 78 5.75 6.79 10.86
CA HIS A 78 6.03 8.06 10.19
C HIS A 78 5.24 9.24 10.79
N SER A 79 4.58 9.05 11.93
CA SER A 79 3.78 10.10 12.54
C SER A 79 4.69 11.19 13.09
N THR A 80 4.40 12.43 12.72
CA THR A 80 5.05 13.64 13.22
C THR A 80 4.08 14.45 14.09
N PRO A 81 4.56 15.44 14.86
CA PRO A 81 3.67 16.34 15.61
C PRO A 81 2.69 17.10 14.70
N GLU A 82 3.12 17.46 13.49
CA GLU A 82 2.35 18.22 12.51
C GLU A 82 1.44 17.32 11.67
N GLN A 83 1.92 16.13 11.30
CA GLN A 83 1.20 15.18 10.46
C GLN A 83 1.10 13.82 11.16
N LYS A 84 -0.10 13.55 11.71
CA LYS A 84 -0.40 12.28 12.35
C LYS A 84 -0.68 11.20 11.30
N THR A 85 0.04 10.10 11.42
CA THR A 85 -0.18 8.89 10.63
C THR A 85 -0.52 7.73 11.56
N PHE A 86 -1.03 6.65 11.00
CA PHE A 86 -1.59 5.53 11.78
C PHE A 86 -1.28 4.19 11.11
N PRO A 87 -1.28 3.08 11.87
CA PRO A 87 -1.09 1.76 11.31
C PRO A 87 -2.06 1.52 10.15
N SER A 88 -1.54 1.05 9.03
CA SER A 88 -2.32 0.90 7.80
C SER A 88 -1.95 -0.39 7.08
N ILE A 89 -2.94 -0.97 6.41
CA ILE A 89 -2.78 -2.19 5.63
C ILE A 89 -3.39 -2.05 4.24
N GLU A 90 -2.95 -2.92 3.33
CA GLU A 90 -3.46 -3.08 1.98
C GLU A 90 -3.58 -4.57 1.65
N VAL A 91 -4.72 -4.99 1.09
CA VAL A 91 -4.92 -6.33 0.55
C VAL A 91 -4.56 -6.32 -0.93
N ARG A 92 -3.57 -7.13 -1.32
CA ARG A 92 -3.11 -7.27 -2.70
C ARG A 92 -3.54 -8.59 -3.30
N GLY A 93 -3.73 -8.62 -4.62
CA GLY A 93 -4.19 -9.82 -5.34
C GLY A 93 -5.68 -10.14 -5.16
N TYR A 94 -6.47 -9.23 -4.56
CA TYR A 94 -7.92 -9.39 -4.39
C TYR A 94 -8.63 -8.05 -4.53
N LYS A 95 -9.86 -8.08 -5.06
CA LYS A 95 -10.76 -6.92 -5.10
C LYS A 95 -12.20 -7.37 -4.84
N GLY A 96 -12.78 -6.93 -3.74
CA GLY A 96 -14.12 -7.35 -3.32
C GLY A 96 -14.44 -6.98 -1.88
N ARG A 97 -15.44 -7.60 -1.27
CA ARG A 97 -15.70 -7.42 0.18
C ARG A 97 -14.70 -8.24 0.98
N ALA A 98 -14.03 -7.60 1.93
CA ALA A 98 -13.07 -8.25 2.82
C ALA A 98 -13.25 -7.76 4.25
N VAL A 99 -13.05 -8.65 5.22
CA VAL A 99 -13.10 -8.33 6.65
C VAL A 99 -11.72 -8.60 7.25
N VAL A 100 -11.21 -7.64 8.01
CA VAL A 100 -9.92 -7.74 8.70
C VAL A 100 -10.17 -7.87 10.19
N VAL A 101 -9.43 -8.79 10.79
CA VAL A 101 -9.43 -9.04 12.23
C VAL A 101 -8.05 -8.73 12.79
N VAL A 102 -7.98 -7.86 13.77
CA VAL A 102 -6.73 -7.43 14.43
C VAL A 102 -6.82 -7.74 15.92
N SER A 103 -5.77 -8.34 16.48
CA SER A 103 -5.66 -8.66 17.91
C SER A 103 -4.22 -8.52 18.39
N CYS A 104 -4.05 -8.34 19.70
CA CYS A 104 -2.72 -8.31 20.30
C CYS A 104 -2.21 -9.72 20.57
N VAL A 105 -0.95 -9.97 20.23
CA VAL A 105 -0.25 -11.26 20.42
C VAL A 105 1.03 -11.08 21.23
N THR A 106 1.59 -12.19 21.71
CA THR A 106 2.94 -12.21 22.31
C THR A 106 4.01 -11.85 21.28
N LYS A 107 5.09 -11.22 21.74
CA LYS A 107 6.21 -10.79 20.89
C LYS A 107 6.99 -11.97 20.33
N ASP A 108 7.21 -13.00 21.14
CA ASP A 108 8.13 -14.09 20.83
C ASP A 108 7.36 -15.37 20.45
N PRO A 109 7.90 -16.19 19.52
CA PRO A 109 7.31 -17.49 19.18
C PRO A 109 7.30 -18.47 20.36
N PRO A 110 6.30 -19.36 20.47
CA PRO A 110 5.09 -19.42 19.66
C PRO A 110 4.17 -18.23 19.96
N TYR A 111 3.71 -17.53 18.91
CA TYR A 111 2.81 -16.39 19.05
C TYR A 111 1.49 -16.84 19.66
N ARG A 112 1.11 -16.24 20.78
CA ARG A 112 -0.12 -16.54 21.54
C ARG A 112 -0.95 -15.27 21.71
N PRO A 113 -2.27 -15.39 21.95
CA PRO A 113 -3.08 -14.24 22.34
C PRO A 113 -2.49 -13.53 23.56
N HIS A 114 -2.31 -12.21 23.45
CA HIS A 114 -1.88 -11.40 24.60
C HIS A 114 -3.09 -11.14 25.53
N PRO A 115 -2.94 -10.93 26.85
CA PRO A 115 -4.10 -10.61 27.69
C PRO A 115 -4.67 -9.20 27.48
N HIS A 116 -3.88 -8.24 26.95
CA HIS A 116 -4.30 -6.83 26.78
C HIS A 116 -5.20 -6.60 25.58
N ASN A 117 -6.29 -5.87 25.80
CA ASN A 117 -7.38 -5.68 24.83
C ASN A 117 -7.06 -4.59 23.83
N LEU A 118 -7.30 -4.88 22.55
CA LEU A 118 -7.40 -3.86 21.52
C LEU A 118 -8.76 -3.15 21.68
N VAL A 119 -8.73 -1.83 21.80
CA VAL A 119 -9.91 -0.99 21.99
C VAL A 119 -9.91 0.16 21.00
N GLY A 120 -11.09 0.66 20.66
CA GLY A 120 -11.21 1.72 19.67
C GLY A 120 -12.65 2.08 19.39
N LYS A 121 -12.85 3.11 18.56
CA LYS A 121 -14.18 3.61 18.21
C LYS A 121 -14.97 2.62 17.36
N GLU A 122 -14.29 1.91 16.46
CA GLU A 122 -14.90 1.06 15.44
C GLU A 122 -14.44 -0.39 15.58
N GLY A 123 -15.37 -1.33 15.40
CA GLY A 123 -15.06 -2.76 15.25
C GLY A 123 -14.45 -3.46 16.46
N CYS A 124 -14.15 -2.75 17.56
CA CYS A 124 -13.44 -3.30 18.71
C CYS A 124 -14.40 -3.94 19.71
N LYS A 125 -14.38 -5.27 19.81
CA LYS A 125 -15.17 -6.05 20.78
C LYS A 125 -14.31 -7.14 21.38
N LYS A 126 -14.40 -7.34 22.71
CA LYS A 126 -13.66 -8.37 23.45
C LYS A 126 -12.14 -8.39 23.16
N GLY A 127 -11.55 -7.22 22.96
CA GLY A 127 -10.10 -7.08 22.71
C GLY A 127 -9.63 -7.39 21.29
N VAL A 128 -10.57 -7.56 20.35
CA VAL A 128 -10.32 -7.80 18.93
C VAL A 128 -11.01 -6.71 18.10
N CYS A 129 -10.33 -6.18 17.09
CA CYS A 129 -10.89 -5.22 16.15
C CYS A 129 -11.27 -5.94 14.85
N THR A 130 -12.54 -5.89 14.48
CA THR A 130 -13.05 -6.45 13.23
C THR A 130 -13.64 -5.34 12.37
N VAL A 131 -13.09 -5.11 11.18
CA VAL A 131 -13.48 -4.03 10.27
C VAL A 131 -13.66 -4.54 8.85
N GLU A 132 -14.59 -3.95 8.11
CA GLU A 132 -14.77 -4.22 6.69
C GLU A 132 -13.90 -3.25 5.87
N ILE A 133 -13.14 -3.77 4.91
CA ILE A 133 -12.29 -2.95 4.04
C ILE A 133 -13.11 -2.43 2.87
N ASN A 134 -12.80 -1.20 2.44
CA ASN A 134 -13.37 -0.62 1.23
C ASN A 134 -13.04 -1.46 -0.02
N SER A 135 -14.06 -1.92 -0.74
CA SER A 135 -13.92 -2.80 -1.90
C SER A 135 -13.19 -2.17 -3.11
N ALA A 136 -13.10 -0.85 -3.18
CA ALA A 136 -12.44 -0.14 -4.26
C ALA A 136 -10.94 0.06 -4.00
N SER A 137 -10.55 0.46 -2.78
CA SER A 137 -9.15 0.74 -2.43
C SER A 137 -8.40 -0.46 -1.87
N MET A 138 -9.10 -1.47 -1.33
CA MET A 138 -8.48 -2.61 -0.63
C MET A 138 -7.53 -2.20 0.51
N SER A 139 -7.72 -1.00 1.07
CA SER A 139 -6.87 -0.46 2.12
C SER A 139 -7.67 -0.06 3.36
N TYR A 140 -7.04 -0.13 4.53
CA TYR A 140 -7.64 0.34 5.78
C TYR A 140 -6.60 0.96 6.72
N THR A 141 -6.98 2.05 7.38
CA THR A 141 -6.14 2.80 8.33
C THR A 141 -6.77 2.80 9.72
N PHE A 142 -5.98 2.40 10.71
CA PHE A 142 -6.42 2.18 12.09
C PHE A 142 -6.20 3.41 12.98
N SER A 143 -6.91 4.50 12.69
CA SER A 143 -6.68 5.81 13.35
C SER A 143 -7.14 5.95 14.80
N ASN A 144 -7.97 5.01 15.28
CA ASN A 144 -8.59 5.06 16.61
C ASN A 144 -8.38 3.77 17.40
N LEU A 145 -7.25 3.08 17.19
CA LEU A 145 -6.89 1.90 17.98
C LEU A 145 -6.01 2.27 19.16
N GLY A 146 -6.37 1.81 20.35
CA GLY A 146 -5.57 1.88 21.56
C GLY A 146 -5.46 0.52 22.24
N ILE A 147 -4.60 0.42 23.25
CA ILE A 147 -4.38 -0.81 24.01
C ILE A 147 -4.80 -0.58 25.46
N GLN A 148 -5.73 -1.42 25.90
CA GLN A 148 -6.23 -1.47 27.26
C GLN A 148 -5.50 -2.58 28.04
N CYS A 149 -4.73 -2.18 29.05
CA CYS A 149 -4.08 -3.08 29.99
C CYS A 149 -5.12 -3.83 30.82
N VAL A 150 -4.93 -5.13 30.91
CA VAL A 150 -5.66 -6.02 31.83
C VAL A 150 -4.87 -6.14 33.13
N LYS A 151 -5.57 -6.12 34.27
CA LYS A 151 -4.96 -6.26 35.60
C LYS A 151 -4.56 -7.72 35.82
N LYS A 152 -3.53 -7.95 36.66
CA LYS A 152 -2.98 -9.30 36.90
C LYS A 152 -4.03 -10.34 37.29
N LYS A 153 -4.99 -9.95 38.13
CA LYS A 153 -6.09 -10.81 38.59
C LYS A 153 -7.08 -11.23 37.49
N ASP A 154 -7.17 -10.45 36.42
CA ASP A 154 -8.16 -10.64 35.34
C ASP A 154 -7.50 -11.23 34.08
N ILE A 155 -6.20 -11.58 34.14
CA ILE A 155 -5.44 -12.14 33.00
C ILE A 155 -6.05 -13.45 32.53
N GLU A 156 -6.38 -14.35 33.44
CA GLU A 156 -6.88 -15.70 33.11
C GLU A 156 -8.23 -15.63 32.40
N GLU A 157 -9.15 -14.81 32.89
CA GLU A 157 -10.43 -14.55 32.24
C GLU A 157 -10.25 -13.91 30.85
N ALA A 158 -9.36 -12.92 30.74
CA ALA A 158 -9.08 -12.24 29.47
C ALA A 158 -8.48 -13.19 28.42
N LEU A 159 -7.63 -14.13 28.83
CA LEU A 159 -7.07 -15.14 27.93
C LEU A 159 -8.15 -16.16 27.52
N ARG A 160 -9.00 -16.61 28.45
CA ARG A 160 -10.11 -17.53 28.14
C ARG A 160 -11.10 -16.96 27.13
N LEU A 161 -11.26 -15.63 27.09
CA LEU A 161 -12.11 -14.97 26.09
C LEU A 161 -11.46 -14.89 24.69
N ARG A 162 -10.17 -15.21 24.55
CA ARG A 162 -9.41 -15.17 23.30
C ARG A 162 -9.02 -16.52 22.73
N GLU A 163 -9.09 -17.58 23.55
CA GLU A 163 -8.93 -18.97 23.13
C GLU A 163 -10.25 -19.52 22.59
#